data_AF-A0AAW9QPS8-F1
#
_entry.id   AF-A0AAW9QPS8-F1
#
_cell.length_a   1.000
_cell.length_b   1.000
_cell.length_c   1.000
_cell.angle_alpha   90.00
_cell.angle_beta   90.00
_cell.angle_gamma   90.00
#
_symmetry.space_group_name_H-M   'P 1'
#
loop_
_entity.id
_entity.type
_entity.pdbx_description
1 polymer ?
#
loop_
_entity_poly.entity_id
_entity_poly.type
_entity_poly.pdbx_seq_one_letter_code
_entity_poly.pdbx_strand_id
1 'polypeptide(L)'
;MDALPLCLNRYQLQLLNESIDRTRSNSPGADSHIACLQESLRSELNSWQDSPDTKKVISLPLDSYQLEGLRSGIFQEMEILENEREKQQLNQVLDQIPEYSLQENSD
;
A
#
# COMPACT_ATOMS: atom_id res chain seq x y z
N MET A 1 -10.34 0.08 14.81
CA MET A 1 -9.23 0.12 13.84
C MET A 1 -9.07 1.56 13.43
N ASP A 2 -7.95 2.17 13.82
CA ASP A 2 -7.60 3.52 13.41
C ASP A 2 -7.11 3.48 11.96
N ALA A 3 -7.73 4.26 11.09
CA ALA A 3 -7.31 4.33 9.69
C ALA A 3 -5.95 5.04 9.61
N LEU A 4 -5.01 4.46 8.88
CA LEU A 4 -3.69 5.06 8.70
C LEU A 4 -3.79 6.19 7.66
N PRO A 5 -3.48 7.44 8.02
CA PRO A 5 -3.44 8.53 7.06
C PRO A 5 -2.16 8.44 6.24
N LEU A 6 -2.28 8.16 4.95
CA LEU A 6 -1.17 8.15 3.99
C LEU A 6 -1.30 9.35 3.05
N CYS A 7 -0.26 10.18 2.97
CA CYS A 7 -0.20 11.29 2.05
C CYS A 7 0.42 10.83 0.72
N LEU A 8 -0.43 10.62 -0.28
CA LEU A 8 -0.08 9.98 -1.54
C LEU A 8 -0.56 10.82 -2.71
N ASN A 9 0.16 10.79 -3.83
CA ASN A 9 -0.37 11.25 -5.11
C ASN A 9 -1.02 10.09 -5.87
N ARG A 10 -1.68 10.40 -6.99
CA ARG A 10 -2.34 9.38 -7.82
C ARG A 10 -1.37 8.32 -8.31
N TYR A 11 -0.13 8.72 -8.62
CA TYR A 11 0.89 7.81 -9.13
C TYR A 11 1.33 6.79 -8.07
N GLN A 12 1.60 7.25 -6.84
CA GLN A 12 1.90 6.40 -5.70
C GLN A 12 0.74 5.45 -5.40
N LEU A 13 -0.51 5.93 -5.50
CA LEU A 13 -1.68 5.09 -5.33
C LEU A 13 -1.80 3.99 -6.40
N GLN A 14 -1.47 4.31 -7.65
CA GLN A 14 -1.40 3.33 -8.75
C GLN A 14 -0.36 2.27 -8.45
N LEU A 15 0.87 2.68 -8.12
CA LEU A 15 1.97 1.78 -7.80
C LEU A 15 1.61 0.85 -6.63
N LEU A 16 0.98 1.37 -5.57
CA LEU A 16 0.52 0.55 -4.44
C LEU A 16 -0.54 -0.46 -4.86
N ASN A 17 -1.50 -0.05 -5.68
CA ASN A 17 -2.54 -0.95 -6.17
C ASN A 17 -1.94 -2.09 -7.01
N GLU A 18 -0.94 -1.81 -7.86
CA GLU A 18 -0.22 -2.83 -8.63
C GLU A 18 0.61 -3.77 -7.72
N SER A 19 1.32 -3.19 -6.75
CA SER A 19 2.11 -3.94 -5.76
C SER A 19 1.25 -4.96 -5.00
N ILE A 20 0.05 -4.54 -4.57
CA ILE A 20 -0.93 -5.38 -3.88
C ILE A 20 -1.51 -6.46 -4.81
N ASP A 21 -1.83 -6.11 -6.06
CA ASP A 21 -2.37 -7.07 -7.04
C ASP A 21 -1.37 -8.20 -7.33
N ARG A 22 -0.08 -7.88 -7.46
CA ARG A 22 0.98 -8.88 -7.60
C ARG A 22 1.14 -9.75 -6.36
N THR A 23 1.10 -9.14 -5.18
CA THR A 23 1.20 -9.87 -3.90
C THR A 23 0.08 -10.89 -3.78
N ARG A 24 -1.14 -10.48 -4.15
CA ARG A 24 -2.31 -11.34 -4.21
C ARG A 24 -2.19 -12.43 -5.27
N SER A 25 -1.56 -12.13 -6.41
CA SER A 25 -1.31 -13.13 -7.46
C SER A 25 -0.25 -14.17 -7.05
N ASN A 26 0.77 -13.78 -6.29
CA ASN A 26 1.81 -14.68 -5.78
C ASN A 26 1.33 -15.55 -4.60
N SER A 27 0.34 -15.08 -3.85
CA SER A 27 -0.25 -15.83 -2.74
C SER A 27 -1.71 -16.17 -3.09
N PRO A 28 -2.01 -17.33 -3.71
CA PRO A 28 -3.38 -17.71 -4.11
C PRO A 28 -4.35 -17.95 -2.93
N GLY A 29 -3.90 -17.73 -1.69
CA GLY A 29 -4.73 -17.62 -0.48
C GLY A 29 -4.66 -16.25 0.19
N ALA A 30 -4.17 -15.22 -0.53
CA ALA A 30 -4.02 -13.86 0.00
C ALA A 30 -5.35 -13.40 0.57
N ASP A 31 -5.26 -13.18 1.87
CA ASP A 31 -6.33 -13.04 2.82
C ASP A 31 -7.42 -12.06 2.32
N SER A 32 -8.69 -12.30 2.68
CA SER A 32 -9.81 -11.41 2.30
C SER A 32 -9.52 -9.95 2.68
N HIS A 33 -8.67 -9.76 3.69
CA HIS A 33 -8.15 -8.47 4.12
C HIS A 33 -7.33 -7.74 3.02
N ILE A 34 -6.47 -8.43 2.28
CA ILE A 34 -5.69 -7.82 1.18
C ILE A 34 -6.59 -7.47 0.00
N ALA A 35 -7.60 -8.30 -0.28
CA ALA A 35 -8.60 -7.99 -1.30
C ALA A 35 -9.40 -6.73 -0.94
N CYS A 36 -9.84 -6.59 0.32
CA CYS A 36 -10.51 -5.38 0.81
C CYS A 36 -9.62 -4.13 0.69
N LEU A 37 -8.32 -4.26 0.99
CA LEU A 37 -7.37 -3.16 0.81
C LEU A 37 -7.26 -2.76 -0.66
N GLN A 38 -7.12 -3.74 -1.55
CA GLN A 38 -7.04 -3.49 -3.00
C GLN A 38 -8.30 -2.77 -3.51
N GLU A 39 -9.49 -3.19 -3.08
CA GLU A 39 -10.73 -2.52 -3.47
C GLU A 39 -10.81 -1.09 -2.95
N SER A 40 -10.31 -0.84 -1.73
CA SER A 40 -10.25 0.51 -1.16
C SER A 40 -9.30 1.41 -1.95
N LEU A 41 -8.10 0.93 -2.26
CA LEU A 41 -7.12 1.63 -3.10
C LEU A 41 -7.70 1.93 -4.48
N ARG A 42 -8.33 0.92 -5.12
CA ARG A 42 -8.93 1.07 -6.45
C ARG A 42 -10.11 2.04 -6.43
N SER A 43 -10.91 2.05 -5.38
CA SER A 43 -12.03 2.99 -5.22
C SER A 43 -11.51 4.42 -5.07
N GLU A 44 -10.50 4.65 -4.23
CA GLU A 44 -9.85 5.96 -4.10
C GLU A 44 -9.22 6.41 -5.43
N LEU A 45 -8.65 5.49 -6.18
CA LEU A 45 -8.03 5.77 -7.49
C LEU A 45 -9.04 6.17 -8.54
N ASN A 46 -10.21 5.52 -8.56
CA ASN A 46 -11.33 5.89 -9.42
C ASN A 46 -11.98 7.21 -8.99
N SER A 47 -12.00 7.48 -7.68
CA SER A 47 -12.47 8.74 -7.09
C SER A 47 -11.52 9.92 -7.36
N TRP A 48 -10.28 9.65 -7.79
CA TRP A 48 -9.26 10.66 -8.06
C TRP A 48 -9.55 11.47 -9.33
N GLN A 49 -10.24 12.60 -9.16
CA GLN A 49 -10.54 13.56 -10.23
C GLN A 49 -9.47 14.65 -10.38
N ASP A 50 -8.62 14.82 -9.36
CA ASP A 50 -7.53 15.81 -9.35
C ASP A 50 -6.34 15.42 -10.23
N SER A 51 -5.45 16.39 -10.47
CA SER A 51 -4.20 16.20 -11.21
C SER A 51 -3.35 15.07 -10.60
N PRO A 52 -2.62 14.29 -11.43
CA PRO A 52 -1.88 13.12 -10.98
C PRO A 52 -0.76 13.40 -9.97
N ASP A 53 -0.26 14.65 -9.93
CA ASP A 53 0.77 15.11 -9.00
C ASP A 53 0.19 15.62 -7.66
N THR A 54 -1.13 15.83 -7.59
CA THR A 54 -1.80 16.32 -6.39
C THR A 54 -1.66 15.30 -5.27
N LYS A 55 -1.02 15.68 -4.17
CA LYS A 55 -0.96 14.86 -2.96
C LYS A 55 -2.25 15.02 -2.18
N LYS A 56 -2.86 13.89 -1.82
CA LYS A 56 -4.05 13.81 -0.98
C LYS A 56 -3.79 12.85 0.16
N VAL A 57 -4.28 13.19 1.34
CA VAL A 57 -4.30 12.26 2.47
C VAL A 57 -5.44 11.28 2.25
N ILE A 58 -5.11 10.01 2.08
CA ILE A 58 -6.07 8.92 2.07
C ILE A 58 -6.00 8.19 3.40
N SER A 59 -7.17 7.91 3.98
CA SER A 59 -7.28 7.15 5.22
C SER A 59 -7.64 5.72 4.85
N LEU A 60 -6.64 4.83 4.87
CA LEU A 60 -6.87 3.42 4.60
C LEU A 60 -7.10 2.68 5.92
N PRO A 61 -8.21 1.94 6.07
CA PRO A 61 -8.38 1.04 7.20
C PRO A 61 -7.40 -0.12 7.00
N LEU A 62 -6.26 -0.06 7.68
CA LEU A 62 -5.17 -1.02 7.56
C LEU A 62 -4.98 -1.76 8.89
N ASP A 63 -5.22 -3.06 8.87
CA ASP A 63 -4.88 -3.99 9.94
C ASP A 63 -3.44 -4.47 9.85
N SER A 64 -2.94 -5.08 10.92
CA SER A 64 -1.57 -5.65 10.99
C SER A 64 -1.24 -6.54 9.79
N TYR A 65 -2.18 -7.39 9.38
CA TYR A 65 -2.04 -8.25 8.20
C TYR A 65 -2.03 -7.46 6.89
N GLN A 66 -2.86 -6.42 6.77
CA GLN A 66 -2.90 -5.57 5.58
C GLN A 66 -1.64 -4.71 5.46
N LEU A 67 -1.10 -4.25 6.58
CA LEU A 67 0.17 -3.53 6.64
C LEU A 67 1.33 -4.43 6.23
N GLU A 68 1.38 -5.66 6.73
CA GLU A 68 2.42 -6.62 6.33
C GLU A 68 2.33 -6.94 4.83
N GLY A 69 1.13 -7.21 4.32
CA GLY A 69 0.91 -7.45 2.90
C GLY A 69 1.26 -6.24 2.03
N LEU A 70 0.95 -5.02 2.50
CA LEU A 70 1.29 -3.77 1.83
C LEU A 70 2.80 -3.55 1.80
N ARG A 71 3.51 -3.70 2.93
CA ARG A 71 4.97 -3.59 2.97
C ARG A 71 5.61 -4.63 2.06
N SER A 72 5.20 -5.90 2.18
CA SER A 72 5.72 -7.00 1.37
C SER A 72 5.51 -6.76 -0.12
N GLY A 73 4.33 -6.26 -0.50
CA GLY A 73 4.04 -5.91 -1.89
C GLY A 73 4.88 -4.75 -2.40
N ILE A 74 5.03 -3.70 -1.60
CA ILE A 74 5.91 -2.56 -1.94
C ILE A 74 7.35 -3.04 -2.14
N PHE A 75 7.87 -3.88 -1.24
CA PHE A 75 9.23 -4.42 -1.37
C PHE A 75 9.40 -5.24 -2.65
N GLN A 76 8.47 -6.16 -2.93
CA GLN A 76 8.50 -6.96 -4.15
C GLN A 76 8.44 -6.09 -5.41
N GLU A 77 7.54 -5.10 -5.45
CA GLU A 77 7.44 -4.18 -6.58
C GLU A 77 8.72 -3.34 -6.73
N MET A 78 9.34 -2.89 -5.64
CA MET A 78 10.62 -2.19 -5.68
C MET A 78 11.78 -3.07 -6.19
N GLU A 79 11.74 -4.39 -5.96
CA GLU A 79 12.71 -5.34 -6.52
C GLU A 79 12.50 -5.54 -8.02
N ILE A 80 11.25 -5.56 -8.49
CA ILE A 80 10.89 -5.76 -9.89
C ILE A 80 11.06 -4.49 -10.73
N LEU A 81 10.72 -3.33 -10.17
CA LEU A 81 10.84 -2.04 -10.85
C LEU A 81 12.31 -1.80 -11.23
N GLU A 82 12.56 -1.37 -12.46
CA GLU A 82 13.90 -0.93 -12.88
C GLU A 82 14.07 0.59 -12.66
N ASN A 83 12.96 1.30 -12.58
CA ASN A 83 12.94 2.76 -12.51
C ASN A 83 13.15 3.27 -11.08
N GLU A 84 14.28 3.94 -10.86
CA GLU A 84 14.61 4.51 -9.55
C GLU A 84 13.58 5.53 -9.05
N ARG A 85 12.90 6.27 -9.94
CA ARG A 85 11.87 7.22 -9.51
C ARG A 85 10.68 6.51 -8.87
N GLU A 86 10.26 5.38 -9.43
CA GLU A 86 9.13 4.60 -8.93
C GLU A 86 9.48 3.95 -7.59
N LYS A 87 10.72 3.44 -7.46
CA LYS A 87 11.25 2.97 -6.17
C LYS A 87 11.24 4.07 -5.11
N GLN A 88 11.67 5.28 -5.46
CA GLN A 88 11.66 6.42 -4.54
C GLN A 88 10.24 6.80 -4.13
N GLN A 89 9.28 6.80 -5.06
CA GLN A 89 7.87 7.07 -4.77
C GLN A 89 7.29 6.03 -3.79
N LEU A 90 7.56 4.75 -4.02
CA LEU A 90 7.17 3.65 -3.15
C LEU A 90 7.86 3.70 -1.78
N ASN A 91 9.14 4.03 -1.74
CA ASN A 91 9.89 4.19 -0.50
C ASN A 91 9.33 5.33 0.37
N GLN A 92 8.88 6.42 -0.25
CA GLN A 92 8.16 7.49 0.47
C GLN A 92 6.81 7.04 1.04
N VAL A 93 6.16 6.05 0.43
CA VAL A 93 4.96 5.44 1.02
C VAL A 93 5.37 4.56 2.20
N LEU A 94 6.40 3.74 2.01
CA LEU A 94 6.90 2.82 3.01
C LEU A 94 7.31 3.52 4.30
N ASP A 95 7.95 4.68 4.20
CA ASP A 95 8.35 5.54 5.34
C ASP A 95 7.15 6.07 6.14
N GLN A 96 5.99 6.25 5.49
CA GLN A 96 4.74 6.64 6.16
C GLN A 96 4.01 5.46 6.80
N ILE A 97 4.34 4.23 6.41
CA ILE A 97 3.75 3.02 6.97
C ILE A 97 4.52 2.70 8.27
N PRO A 98 3.85 2.72 9.44
CA PRO A 98 4.52 2.39 10.68
C PRO A 98 5.09 0.98 10.60
N GLU A 99 6.34 0.84 11.05
CA GLU A 99 6.89 -0.46 11.33
C GLU A 99 6.14 -1.01 12.55
N TYR A 100 5.04 -1.70 12.31
CA TYR A 100 4.51 -2.61 13.33
C TYR A 100 5.56 -3.71 13.47
N SER A 101 6.54 -3.45 14.34
CA SER A 101 7.13 -4.50 15.12
C SER A 101 5.94 -5.15 15.83
N LEU A 102 5.59 -6.36 15.41
CA LEU A 102 4.92 -7.32 16.28
C LEU A 102 5.83 -7.46 17.49
N GLN A 103 5.75 -6.51 18.41
CA GLN A 103 6.18 -6.73 19.78
C GLN A 103 5.12 -7.69 20.30
N GLU A 104 5.40 -8.97 20.07
CA GLU A 104 4.93 -10.10 20.82
C GLU A 104 5.14 -9.75 22.30
N ASN A 105 4.20 -8.99 22.87
CA ASN A 105 4.02 -8.94 24.31
C ASN A 105 3.39 -10.29 24.64
N SER A 106 4.27 -11.29 24.69
CA SER A 106 4.07 -12.47 25.53
C SER A 106 3.93 -11.94 26.96
N ASP A 107 2.70 -11.89 27.47
CA ASP A 107 2.38 -11.87 28.90
C ASP A 107 1.82 -13.24 29.28
#